data_AF-A0A938F4Q1-F1
#
_entry.id   AF-A0A938F4Q1-F1
#
_cell.length_a   1.000
_cell.length_b   1.000
_cell.length_c   1.000
_cell.angle_alpha   90.00
_cell.angle_beta   90.00
_cell.angle_gamma   90.00
#
_symmetry.space_group_name_H-M   'P 1'
#
loop_
_entity.id
_entity.type
_entity.pdbx_description
1 polymer ?
#
loop_
_entity_poly.entity_id
_entity_poly.type
_entity_poly.pdbx_seq_one_letter_code
_entity_poly.pdbx_strand_id
1 'polypeptide(L)'
;MNIQYISYISFALFLFGLFGASYYRSFLSIIISFQFLILSSLINFLSFALFLYQSLTWDKTFIIFSFISVYSLLFSIVFYNYSRQTQIYELDVLGDFRLFKSGKSDWWGDDKFDDT
;
A
#
# COMPACT_ATOMS: atom_id res chain seq x y z
N MET A 1 -29.16 0.31 15.12
CA MET A 1 -28.86 1.63 14.51
C MET A 1 -29.53 1.67 13.13
N ASN A 2 -30.25 2.74 12.77
CA ASN A 2 -30.95 2.81 11.47
C ASN A 2 -29.93 2.86 10.32
N ILE A 3 -30.20 2.16 9.21
CA ILE A 3 -29.35 2.08 8.01
C ILE A 3 -29.03 3.49 7.46
N GLN A 4 -29.98 4.42 7.59
CA GLN A 4 -29.82 5.82 7.18
C GLN A 4 -28.70 6.52 7.96
N TYR A 5 -28.55 6.23 9.25
CA TYR A 5 -27.44 6.82 10.04
C TYR A 5 -26.09 6.22 9.64
N ILE A 6 -26.04 4.93 9.34
CA ILE A 6 -24.81 4.26 8.89
C ILE A 6 -24.36 4.84 7.54
N SER A 7 -25.31 5.05 6.61
CA SER A 7 -25.00 5.64 5.31
C SER A 7 -24.57 7.10 5.42
N TYR A 8 -25.20 7.92 6.29
CA TYR A 8 -24.75 9.30 6.52
C TYR A 8 -23.35 9.38 7.12
N ILE A 9 -23.02 8.52 8.09
CA ILE A 9 -21.67 8.48 8.67
C ILE A 9 -20.64 8.04 7.62
N SER A 10 -20.94 7.00 6.84
CA SER A 10 -20.09 6.57 5.73
C SER A 10 -19.87 7.71 4.73
N PHE A 11 -20.94 8.41 4.35
CA PHE A 11 -20.85 9.53 3.41
C PHE A 11 -20.01 10.70 3.95
N ALA A 12 -20.15 11.04 5.23
CA ALA A 12 -19.33 12.07 5.87
C ALA A 12 -17.83 11.70 5.85
N LEU A 13 -17.50 10.44 6.19
CA LEU A 13 -16.12 9.93 6.13
C LEU A 13 -15.56 9.97 4.71
N PHE A 14 -16.39 9.62 3.72
CA PHE A 14 -16.00 9.71 2.31
C PHE A 14 -15.67 11.16 1.91
N LEU A 15 -16.49 12.12 2.30
CA LEU A 15 -16.25 13.54 2.02
C LEU A 15 -14.98 14.05 2.69
N PHE A 16 -14.69 13.64 3.93
CA PHE A 16 -13.44 13.99 4.60
C PHE A 16 -12.23 13.42 3.86
N GLY A 17 -12.31 12.15 3.43
CA GLY A 17 -11.26 11.53 2.62
C GLY A 17 -11.06 12.23 1.27
N LEU A 18 -12.15 12.60 0.58
CA LEU A 18 -12.09 13.24 -0.73
C LEU A 18 -11.55 14.68 -0.64
N PHE A 19 -12.00 15.43 0.37
CA PHE A 19 -11.45 16.75 0.68
C PHE A 19 -9.95 16.65 1.01
N GLY A 20 -9.60 15.68 1.86
CA GLY A 20 -8.22 15.48 2.27
C GLY A 20 -7.28 15.15 1.09
N ALA A 21 -7.74 14.28 0.17
CA ALA A 21 -6.97 13.90 -1.00
C ALA A 21 -6.86 15.01 -2.06
N SER A 22 -7.86 15.90 -2.13
CA SER A 22 -7.92 16.95 -3.16
C SER A 22 -7.15 18.22 -2.79
N TYR A 23 -7.14 18.60 -1.51
CA TYR A 23 -6.62 19.90 -1.07
C TYR A 23 -5.25 19.86 -0.39
N TYR A 24 -4.83 18.71 0.16
CA TYR A 24 -3.52 18.61 0.80
C TYR A 24 -2.44 18.06 -0.13
N ARG A 25 -1.26 18.71 -0.11
CA ARG A 25 -0.09 18.33 -0.91
C ARG A 25 0.87 17.38 -0.22
N SER A 26 0.80 17.27 1.11
CA SER A 26 1.69 16.40 1.86
C SER A 26 1.35 14.94 1.61
N PHE A 27 2.35 14.14 1.29
CA PHE A 27 2.22 12.70 1.03
C PHE A 27 1.51 11.97 2.19
N LEU A 28 1.89 12.30 3.43
CA LEU A 28 1.29 11.73 4.64
C LEU A 28 -0.20 12.10 4.77
N SER A 29 -0.56 13.33 4.39
CA SER A 29 -1.96 13.77 4.38
C SER A 29 -2.78 13.03 3.33
N ILE A 30 -2.21 12.78 2.15
CA ILE A 30 -2.85 12.00 1.09
C ILE A 30 -3.09 10.56 1.56
N ILE A 31 -2.11 9.93 2.23
CA ILE A 31 -2.26 8.58 2.79
C ILE A 31 -3.39 8.53 3.81
N ILE A 32 -3.42 9.45 4.78
CA ILE A 32 -4.49 9.51 5.79
C ILE A 32 -5.85 9.69 5.12
N SER A 33 -5.92 10.50 4.07
CA SER A 33 -7.15 10.74 3.32
C SER A 33 -7.64 9.48 2.61
N PHE A 34 -6.73 8.69 2.04
CA PHE A 34 -7.06 7.37 1.49
C PHE A 34 -7.60 6.41 2.56
N GLN A 35 -7.12 6.49 3.82
CA GLN A 35 -7.68 5.67 4.90
C GLN A 35 -9.15 5.99 5.17
N PHE A 36 -9.52 7.26 5.16
CA PHE A 36 -10.92 7.67 5.30
C PHE A 36 -11.79 7.17 4.15
N LEU A 37 -11.30 7.22 2.91
CA LEU A 37 -12.01 6.69 1.75
C LEU A 37 -12.24 5.19 1.88
N ILE A 38 -11.20 4.42 2.25
CA ILE A 38 -11.28 2.97 2.43
C ILE A 38 -12.28 2.62 3.55
N LEU A 39 -12.15 3.26 4.72
CA LEU A 39 -13.05 3.03 5.85
C LEU A 39 -14.51 3.36 5.50
N SER A 40 -14.74 4.46 4.79
CA SER A 40 -16.09 4.83 4.35
C SER A 40 -16.72 3.75 3.45
N SER A 41 -15.93 3.23 2.51
CA SER A 41 -16.33 2.19 1.56
C SER A 41 -16.64 0.88 2.31
N LEU A 42 -15.81 0.52 3.28
CA LEU A 42 -15.96 -0.71 4.07
C LEU A 42 -17.26 -0.68 4.90
N ILE A 43 -17.52 0.43 5.58
CA ILE A 43 -18.78 0.64 6.33
C ILE A 43 -19.98 0.54 5.38
N ASN A 44 -19.88 1.12 4.18
CA ASN A 44 -20.94 1.11 3.19
C ASN A 44 -21.25 -0.31 2.68
N PHE A 45 -20.21 -1.04 2.27
CA PHE A 45 -20.34 -2.42 1.80
C PHE A 45 -20.85 -3.37 2.88
N LEU A 46 -20.36 -3.27 4.12
CA LEU A 46 -20.89 -4.06 5.23
C LEU A 46 -22.36 -3.73 5.54
N SER A 47 -22.73 -2.46 5.44
CA SER A 47 -24.12 -2.00 5.63
C SER A 47 -25.04 -2.59 4.57
N PHE A 48 -24.63 -2.61 3.29
CA PHE A 48 -25.39 -3.27 2.22
C PHE A 48 -25.42 -4.78 2.38
N ALA A 49 -24.31 -5.39 2.78
CA ALA A 49 -24.22 -6.84 3.00
C ALA A 49 -25.20 -7.31 4.09
N LEU A 50 -25.36 -6.53 5.17
CA LEU A 50 -26.32 -6.81 6.23
C LEU A 50 -27.79 -6.77 5.76
N PHE A 51 -28.09 -6.04 4.69
CA PHE A 51 -29.46 -5.84 4.22
C PHE A 51 -29.84 -6.76 3.05
N LEU A 52 -28.93 -6.95 2.08
CA LEU A 52 -29.20 -7.77 0.89
C LEU A 52 -29.02 -9.27 1.12
N TYR A 53 -28.03 -9.66 1.94
CA TYR A 53 -27.65 -11.05 2.09
C TYR A 53 -28.10 -11.55 3.45
N GLN A 54 -28.98 -12.55 3.46
CA GLN A 54 -29.46 -13.21 4.68
C GLN A 54 -28.34 -13.99 5.39
N SER A 55 -27.47 -13.26 6.09
CA SER A 55 -26.56 -13.82 7.10
C SER A 55 -25.58 -14.91 6.60
N LEU A 56 -25.25 -14.94 5.31
CA LEU A 56 -24.19 -15.84 4.83
C LEU A 56 -22.83 -15.28 5.27
N THR A 57 -22.16 -16.04 6.12
CA THR A 57 -20.84 -15.67 6.70
C THR A 57 -19.79 -15.42 5.62
N TRP A 58 -19.95 -16.06 4.47
CA TRP A 58 -19.05 -15.98 3.31
C TRP A 58 -19.03 -14.61 2.62
N ASP A 59 -20.13 -13.86 2.64
CA ASP A 59 -20.18 -12.54 2.00
C ASP A 59 -19.34 -11.54 2.80
N LYS A 60 -19.39 -11.63 4.13
CA LYS A 60 -18.60 -10.79 5.03
C LYS A 60 -17.10 -11.08 4.91
N THR A 61 -16.72 -12.36 4.82
CA THR A 61 -15.31 -12.75 4.66
C THR A 61 -14.75 -12.32 3.31
N PHE A 62 -15.54 -12.43 2.23
CA PHE A 62 -15.13 -11.96 0.89
C PHE A 62 -14.90 -10.43 0.86
N ILE A 63 -15.80 -9.66 1.49
CA ILE A 63 -15.65 -8.20 1.62
C ILE A 63 -14.36 -7.88 2.36
N ILE A 64 -14.12 -8.49 3.52
CA ILE A 64 -12.90 -8.25 4.32
C ILE A 64 -11.64 -8.60 3.52
N PHE A 65 -11.62 -9.73 2.82
CA PHE A 65 -10.47 -10.13 2.01
C PHE A 65 -10.20 -9.16 0.85
N SER A 66 -11.26 -8.70 0.17
CA SER A 66 -11.14 -7.69 -0.89
C SER A 66 -10.54 -6.39 -0.36
N PHE A 67 -10.95 -5.94 0.83
CA PHE A 67 -10.39 -4.75 1.46
C PHE A 67 -8.93 -4.91 1.86
N ILE A 68 -8.54 -6.05 2.43
CA ILE A 68 -7.15 -6.35 2.78
C ILE A 68 -6.26 -6.33 1.53
N SER A 69 -6.74 -6.91 0.43
CA SER A 69 -6.06 -6.90 -0.87
C SER A 69 -5.80 -5.47 -1.35
N VAL A 70 -6.84 -4.64 -1.41
CA VAL A 70 -6.73 -3.24 -1.84
C VAL A 70 -5.79 -2.45 -0.92
N TYR A 71 -5.86 -2.69 0.38
CA TYR A 71 -5.00 -2.03 1.36
C TYR A 71 -3.53 -2.39 1.18
N SER A 72 -3.23 -3.67 0.95
CA SER A 72 -1.87 -4.16 0.71
C SER A 72 -1.28 -3.57 -0.58
N LEU A 73 -2.11 -3.42 -1.62
CA LEU A 73 -1.72 -2.80 -2.89
C LEU A 73 -1.41 -1.30 -2.71
N LEU A 74 -2.28 -0.56 -2.02
CA LEU A 74 -2.05 0.84 -1.67
C LEU A 74 -0.79 1.02 -0.82
N PHE A 75 -0.60 0.16 0.18
CA PHE A 75 0.62 0.15 1.01
C PHE A 75 1.86 -0.08 0.15
N SER A 76 1.83 -1.05 -0.78
CA SER A 76 2.95 -1.31 -1.68
C SER A 76 3.27 -0.13 -2.60
N ILE A 77 2.25 0.54 -3.17
CA ILE A 77 2.43 1.73 -4.00
C ILE A 77 3.05 2.88 -3.19
N VAL A 78 2.51 3.12 -2.00
CA VAL A 78 2.99 4.16 -1.08
C VAL A 78 4.43 3.88 -0.66
N PHE A 79 4.72 2.65 -0.26
CA PHE A 79 6.05 2.21 0.14
C PHE A 79 7.05 2.36 -1.00
N TYR A 80 6.69 1.93 -2.22
CA TYR A 80 7.53 2.07 -3.41
C TYR A 80 7.85 3.53 -3.73
N ASN A 81 6.84 4.42 -3.72
CA ASN A 81 7.05 5.84 -3.99
C ASN A 81 7.91 6.51 -2.90
N TYR A 82 7.67 6.17 -1.63
CA TYR A 82 8.46 6.66 -0.51
C TYR A 82 9.91 6.21 -0.59
N SER A 83 10.13 4.91 -0.82
CA SER A 83 11.43 4.28 -1.01
C SER A 83 12.25 4.96 -2.12
N ARG A 84 11.60 5.23 -3.27
CA ARG A 84 12.23 5.93 -4.39
C ARG A 84 12.62 7.37 -4.05
N GLN A 85 11.78 8.10 -3.29
CA GLN A 85 12.08 9.47 -2.88
C GLN A 85 13.17 9.56 -1.82
N THR A 86 13.29 8.56 -0.95
CA THR A 86 14.26 8.54 0.15
C THR A 86 15.58 7.87 -0.21
N GLN A 87 15.73 7.36 -1.44
CA GLN A 87 16.94 6.66 -1.92
C GLN A 87 17.40 5.53 -0.99
N ILE A 88 16.51 4.96 -0.17
CA ILE A 88 16.85 3.92 0.83
C ILE A 88 17.52 2.72 0.13
N TYR A 89 17.16 2.46 -1.12
CA TYR A 89 17.78 1.41 -1.94
C TYR A 89 18.93 1.90 -2.82
N GLU A 90 19.09 3.20 -3.08
CA GLU A 90 20.21 3.66 -3.92
C GLU A 90 21.56 3.53 -3.21
N LEU A 91 21.59 3.51 -1.87
CA LEU A 91 22.79 3.19 -1.10
C LEU A 91 23.15 1.69 -1.09
N ASP A 92 22.16 0.78 -0.98
CA ASP A 92 22.41 -0.67 -0.98
C ASP A 92 22.59 -1.25 -2.39
N VAL A 93 21.90 -0.70 -3.39
CA VAL A 93 21.97 -1.16 -4.78
C VAL A 93 23.28 -0.74 -5.47
N LEU A 94 23.96 0.31 -4.99
CA LEU A 94 25.33 0.61 -5.43
C LEU A 94 26.38 -0.36 -4.85
N GLY A 95 26.05 -1.03 -3.73
CA GLY A 95 26.95 -1.96 -3.05
C GLY A 95 26.86 -3.41 -3.51
N ASP A 96 25.68 -3.86 -3.96
CA ASP A 96 25.40 -5.31 -3.98
C ASP A 96 25.16 -5.97 -5.35
N PHE A 97 25.39 -5.26 -6.46
CA PHE A 97 25.46 -5.89 -7.80
C PHE A 97 26.78 -6.66 -8.07
N ARG A 98 27.52 -7.05 -7.03
CA ARG A 98 28.72 -7.88 -7.17
C ARG A 98 28.42 -9.32 -7.58
N LEU A 99 27.18 -9.80 -7.42
CA LEU A 99 26.80 -11.18 -7.81
C LEU A 99 26.72 -11.43 -9.33
N PHE A 100 26.68 -10.38 -10.15
CA PHE A 100 26.59 -10.52 -11.62
C PHE A 100 27.68 -9.79 -12.41
N LYS A 101 28.63 -9.14 -11.73
CA LYS A 101 29.76 -8.50 -12.40
C LYS A 101 30.93 -9.46 -12.51
N SER A 102 30.76 -10.50 -13.34
CA SER A 102 31.87 -11.33 -13.81
C SER A 102 32.79 -10.45 -14.67
N GLY A 103 33.94 -10.08 -14.10
CA GLY A 103 35.03 -9.43 -14.83
C GLY A 103 35.85 -10.49 -15.57
N LYS A 104 36.45 -10.12 -16.70
CA LYS A 104 37.33 -11.01 -17.47
C LYS A 104 38.51 -11.54 -16.62
N SER A 105 38.90 -10.82 -15.56
CA SER A 105 39.93 -11.17 -14.59
C SER A 105 39.52 -12.28 -13.62
N ASP A 106 38.23 -12.40 -13.28
CA ASP A 106 37.76 -13.42 -12.32
C ASP A 106 37.84 -14.83 -12.92
N TRP A 107 37.92 -14.93 -14.25
CA TRP A 107 37.96 -16.20 -14.95
C TRP A 107 39.36 -16.78 -15.10
N TRP A 108 40.40 -15.96 -14.90
CA TRP A 108 41.80 -16.36 -15.13
C TRP A 108 42.59 -16.64 -13.86
N GLY A 109 42.01 -16.43 -12.67
CA GLY A 109 42.69 -16.78 -11.41
C GLY A 109 44.03 -16.08 -11.24
N ASP A 110 44.16 -14.84 -11.74
CA ASP A 110 45.35 -14.02 -11.52
C ASP A 110 45.28 -13.42 -10.11
N ASP A 111 45.45 -14.28 -9.11
CA ASP A 111 45.92 -13.87 -7.79
C ASP A 111 47.30 -13.27 -8.02
N LYS A 112 47.38 -11.93 -8.03
CA LYS A 112 48.66 -11.25 -8.08
C LYS A 112 49.46 -11.65 -6.84
N PHE A 113 50.53 -12.40 -7.07
CA PHE A 113 51.64 -12.48 -6.13
C PHE A 113 52.28 -11.09 -6.08
N ASP A 114 51.93 -10.30 -5.09
CA ASP A 114 52.74 -9.14 -4.72
C ASP A 114 53.96 -9.67 -3.96
N ASP A 115 55.08 -9.75 -4.68
CA ASP A 115 56.42 -9.72 -4.12
C ASP A 115 56.66 -8.36 -3.46
N THR A 116 56.57 -8.30 -2.13
CA THR A 116 57.40 -7.44 -1.26
C THR A 116 57.63 -8.10 0.08
#